data_AF-A0A436BI61-F1
#
_entry.id   AF-A0A436BI61-F1
#
_cell.length_a   1.000
_cell.length_b   1.000
_cell.length_c   1.000
_cell.angle_alpha   90.00
_cell.angle_beta   90.00
_cell.angle_gamma   90.00
#
_symmetry.space_group_name_H-M   'P 1'
#
loop_
_entity.id
_entity.type
_entity.pdbx_description
1 polymer ?
#
loop_
_entity_poly.entity_id
_entity_poly.type
_entity_poly.pdbx_seq_one_letter_code
_entity_poly.pdbx_strand_id
1 'polypeptide(L)'
;LGTNQKFDDAFTFIFEKTEHGWVWAHAYQFDSDTATFIVECSEQTWAAFGFGAMSQQESIAVCERIFEKHLGGHALMTNANHIRGSAWINFPRVLCERWSYKNLALMGDAAASAHFSIGSGTKLALESAVALAEYVETEPDLDAAFRRYEDARRTE
;
A
#
# COMPACT_ATOMS: atom_id res chain seq x y z
N LEU A 1 2.06 5.80 -8.05
CA LEU A 1 2.75 6.66 -9.05
C LEU A 1 3.97 7.27 -8.38
N GLY A 2 4.87 7.89 -9.14
CA GLY A 2 5.97 8.71 -8.63
C GLY A 2 5.90 10.13 -9.18
N THR A 3 6.61 11.09 -8.59
CA THR A 3 6.73 12.46 -9.12
C THR A 3 8.04 13.10 -8.68
N ASN A 4 8.51 14.10 -9.42
CA ASN A 4 9.64 14.95 -9.01
C ASN A 4 9.22 16.12 -8.11
N GLN A 5 7.92 16.28 -7.87
CA GLN A 5 7.45 17.24 -6.88
C GLN A 5 7.98 16.88 -5.49
N LYS A 6 8.37 17.91 -4.75
CA LYS A 6 8.93 17.79 -3.40
C LYS A 6 7.86 17.86 -2.32
N PHE A 7 7.95 16.93 -1.38
CA PHE A 7 7.11 16.86 -0.19
C PHE A 7 8.02 16.78 1.05
N ASP A 8 8.78 17.85 1.28
CA ASP A 8 9.98 17.87 2.14
C ASP A 8 9.66 17.77 3.65
N ASP A 9 8.46 18.16 4.07
CA ASP A 9 8.17 18.38 5.49
C ASP A 9 7.49 17.19 6.21
N ALA A 10 6.81 16.30 5.49
CA ALA A 10 6.17 15.09 6.06
C ALA A 10 5.43 14.28 4.99
N PHE A 11 4.95 13.11 5.40
CA PHE A 11 3.87 12.40 4.74
C PHE A 11 2.66 13.34 4.54
N THR A 12 2.35 13.66 3.30
CA THR A 12 1.35 14.65 2.90
C THR A 12 0.06 13.95 2.48
N PHE A 13 -1.06 14.39 3.05
CA PHE A 13 -2.40 13.94 2.67
C PHE A 13 -3.12 15.06 1.93
N ILE A 14 -3.51 14.81 0.69
CA ILE A 14 -4.12 15.79 -0.20
C ILE A 14 -5.55 15.36 -0.49
N PHE A 15 -6.52 16.26 -0.34
CA PHE A 15 -7.92 15.99 -0.63
C PHE A 15 -8.44 17.00 -1.65
N GLU A 16 -8.99 16.50 -2.75
CA GLU A 16 -9.60 17.32 -3.80
C GLU A 16 -11.05 16.89 -4.02
N LYS A 17 -11.95 17.88 -4.04
CA LYS A 17 -13.36 17.66 -4.36
C LYS A 17 -13.58 17.94 -5.85
N THR A 18 -13.98 16.92 -6.59
CA THR A 18 -14.23 16.99 -8.04
C THR A 18 -15.72 16.97 -8.34
N GLU A 19 -16.10 17.14 -9.61
CA GLU A 19 -17.48 16.96 -10.09
C GLU A 19 -18.03 15.54 -9.85
N HIS A 20 -17.16 14.54 -9.72
CA HIS A 20 -17.52 13.13 -9.56
C HIS A 20 -17.40 12.62 -8.12
N GLY A 21 -16.93 13.45 -7.18
CA GLY A 21 -16.77 13.11 -5.78
C GLY A 21 -15.38 13.45 -5.24
N TRP A 22 -15.05 12.91 -4.08
CA TRP A 22 -13.74 13.11 -3.46
C TRP A 22 -12.69 12.17 -4.05
N VAL A 23 -11.52 12.74 -4.29
CA VAL A 23 -10.29 12.03 -4.67
C VAL A 23 -9.20 12.53 -3.73
N TRP A 24 -8.38 11.63 -3.20
CA TRP A 24 -7.29 11.99 -2.30
C TRP A 24 -6.00 11.32 -2.69
N ALA A 25 -4.89 11.88 -2.22
CA ALA A 25 -3.57 11.34 -2.46
C ALA A 25 -2.72 11.30 -1.19
N HIS A 26 -1.91 10.25 -1.10
CA HIS A 26 -0.84 10.10 -0.13
C HIS A 26 0.49 10.35 -0.85
N ALA A 27 1.22 11.38 -0.42
CA ALA A 27 2.48 11.77 -1.03
C ALA A 27 3.61 11.81 -0.01
N TYR A 28 4.75 11.21 -0.33
CA TYR A 28 5.92 11.22 0.55
C TYR A 28 7.22 11.02 -0.23
N GLN A 29 8.25 11.74 0.18
CA GLN A 29 9.59 11.64 -0.38
C GLN A 29 10.22 10.27 -0.04
N PHE A 30 10.82 9.59 -1.01
CA PHE A 30 11.56 8.34 -0.75
C PHE A 30 13.04 8.39 -1.14
N ASP A 31 13.45 9.37 -1.95
CA ASP A 31 14.84 9.69 -2.23
C ASP A 31 15.07 11.20 -2.43
N SER A 32 16.28 11.58 -2.85
CA SER A 32 16.68 12.98 -3.03
C SER A 32 15.97 13.71 -4.16
N ASP A 33 15.21 13.05 -5.04
CA ASP A 33 14.72 13.63 -6.30
C ASP A 33 13.27 13.22 -6.64
N THR A 34 12.72 12.25 -5.94
CA THR A 34 11.42 11.65 -6.24
C THR A 34 10.60 11.33 -5.00
N ALA A 35 9.28 11.46 -5.17
CA ALA A 35 8.28 11.15 -4.17
C ALA A 35 7.31 10.09 -4.69
N THR A 36 6.78 9.30 -3.77
CA THR A 36 5.64 8.41 -4.03
C THR A 36 4.37 9.25 -4.05
N PHE A 37 3.46 8.94 -4.97
CA PHE A 37 2.14 9.56 -5.06
C PHE A 37 1.08 8.46 -5.29
N ILE A 38 0.31 8.16 -4.25
CA ILE A 38 -0.74 7.14 -4.27
C ILE A 38 -2.08 7.85 -4.32
N VAL A 39 -2.89 7.58 -5.33
CA VAL A 39 -4.21 8.19 -5.52
C VAL A 39 -5.29 7.18 -5.14
N GLU A 40 -6.29 7.66 -4.42
CA GLU A 40 -7.44 6.88 -3.99
C GLU A 40 -8.74 7.66 -4.21
N CYS A 41 -9.82 6.92 -4.42
CA CYS A 41 -11.17 7.43 -4.44
C CYS A 41 -12.16 6.31 -4.12
N SER A 42 -13.44 6.63 -3.91
CA SER A 42 -14.47 5.60 -3.75
C SER A 42 -14.76 4.91 -5.08
N GLU A 43 -15.32 3.70 -5.03
CA GLU A 43 -15.76 2.96 -6.23
C GLU A 43 -16.76 3.77 -7.07
N GLN A 44 -17.66 4.51 -6.42
CA GLN A 44 -18.61 5.38 -7.10
C GLN A 44 -17.90 6.51 -7.87
N THR A 45 -16.94 7.21 -7.25
CA THR A 45 -16.14 8.24 -7.91
C THR A 45 -15.33 7.63 -9.06
N TRP A 46 -14.73 6.47 -8.83
CA TRP A 46 -13.93 5.75 -9.83
C TRP A 46 -14.74 5.39 -11.07
N ALA A 47 -15.95 4.88 -10.87
CA ALA A 47 -16.88 4.54 -11.95
C ALA A 47 -17.37 5.78 -12.69
N ALA A 48 -17.66 6.87 -11.97
CA ALA A 48 -18.12 8.13 -12.56
C ALA A 48 -17.05 8.79 -13.45
N PHE A 49 -15.77 8.69 -13.08
CA PHE A 49 -14.65 9.10 -13.95
C PHE A 49 -14.43 8.14 -15.13
N GLY A 50 -14.95 6.91 -15.08
CA GLY A 50 -14.75 5.92 -16.14
C GLY A 50 -13.35 5.30 -16.16
N PHE A 51 -12.62 5.32 -15.03
CA PHE A 51 -11.23 4.86 -14.95
C PHE A 51 -11.03 3.41 -15.42
N GLY A 52 -12.05 2.55 -15.28
CA GLY A 52 -11.97 1.15 -15.72
C GLY A 52 -11.81 0.95 -17.22
N ALA A 53 -12.19 1.94 -18.04
CA ALA A 53 -12.05 1.90 -19.49
C ALA A 53 -10.86 2.72 -20.01
N MET A 54 -10.22 3.52 -19.14
CA MET A 54 -9.09 4.35 -19.50
C MET A 54 -7.81 3.53 -19.59
N SER A 55 -6.94 3.90 -20.52
CA SER A 55 -5.54 3.50 -20.48
C SER A 55 -4.86 4.05 -19.22
N GLN A 56 -3.70 3.48 -18.88
CA GLN A 56 -2.90 3.97 -17.76
C GLN A 56 -2.50 5.44 -17.95
N GLN A 57 -2.15 5.86 -19.16
CA GLN A 57 -1.74 7.25 -19.43
C GLN A 57 -2.92 8.22 -19.34
N GLU A 58 -4.11 7.84 -19.81
CA GLU A 58 -5.32 8.65 -19.64
C GLU A 58 -5.68 8.81 -18.16
N SER A 59 -5.59 7.74 -17.38
CA SER A 59 -5.82 7.79 -15.92
C SER A 59 -4.82 8.72 -15.22
N ILE A 60 -3.53 8.65 -15.60
CA ILE A 60 -2.48 9.52 -15.08
C ILE A 60 -2.79 10.98 -15.39
N ALA A 61 -3.15 11.30 -16.64
CA ALA A 61 -3.49 12.66 -17.05
C ALA A 61 -4.71 13.22 -16.30
N VAL A 62 -5.70 12.39 -15.97
CA VAL A 62 -6.82 12.79 -15.12
C VAL A 62 -6.33 13.12 -13.71
N CYS A 63 -5.51 12.27 -13.11
CA CYS A 63 -4.93 12.51 -11.78
C CYS A 63 -4.07 13.79 -11.75
N GLU A 64 -3.25 14.05 -12.77
CA GLU A 64 -2.47 15.27 -12.89
C GLU A 64 -3.36 16.52 -12.92
N ARG A 65 -4.47 16.48 -13.66
CA ARG A 65 -5.44 17.59 -13.67
C ARG A 65 -6.10 17.80 -12.31
N ILE A 66 -6.48 16.73 -11.63
CA ILE A 66 -7.10 16.81 -10.29
C ILE A 66 -6.14 17.45 -9.29
N PHE A 67 -4.86 17.06 -9.33
CA PHE A 67 -3.86 17.47 -8.34
C PHE A 67 -2.90 18.55 -8.84
N GLU A 68 -3.23 19.27 -9.92
CA GLU A 68 -2.35 20.26 -10.59
C GLU A 68 -1.75 21.26 -9.59
N LYS A 69 -2.57 21.77 -8.67
CA LYS A 69 -2.18 22.74 -7.64
C LYS A 69 -1.12 22.22 -6.67
N HIS A 70 -1.07 20.91 -6.46
CA HIS A 70 -0.13 20.25 -5.53
C HIS A 70 1.11 19.74 -6.24
N LEU A 71 1.01 19.45 -7.53
CA LEU A 71 2.11 18.94 -8.35
C LEU A 71 3.05 20.04 -8.82
N GLY A 72 2.63 21.30 -8.84
CA GLY A 72 3.50 22.42 -9.24
C GLY A 72 4.05 22.30 -10.66
N GLY A 73 3.33 21.62 -11.56
CA GLY A 73 3.76 21.35 -12.93
C GLY A 73 4.64 20.12 -13.12
N HIS A 74 4.95 19.37 -12.05
CA HIS A 74 5.64 18.09 -12.15
C HIS A 74 4.69 16.98 -12.60
N ALA A 75 5.19 16.10 -13.49
CA ALA A 75 4.42 14.97 -13.99
C ALA A 75 4.25 13.87 -12.93
N LEU A 76 3.20 13.07 -13.11
CA LEU A 76 3.01 11.79 -12.46
C LEU A 76 3.58 10.66 -13.33
N MET A 77 4.45 9.85 -12.75
CA MET A 77 5.21 8.79 -13.41
C MET A 77 4.72 7.42 -12.97
N THR A 78 4.89 6.42 -13.84
CA THR A 78 4.60 5.02 -13.56
C THR A 78 5.79 4.14 -13.95
N ASN A 79 6.12 3.17 -13.11
CA ASN A 79 7.08 2.10 -13.41
C ASN A 79 6.38 0.81 -13.89
N ALA A 80 5.05 0.81 -13.93
CA ALA A 80 4.21 -0.34 -14.22
C ALA A 80 3.98 -0.55 -15.73
N ASN A 81 5.01 -0.33 -16.55
CA ASN A 81 4.93 -0.47 -18.02
C ASN A 81 4.60 -1.90 -18.47
N HIS A 82 4.75 -2.89 -17.58
CA HIS A 82 4.49 -4.30 -17.85
C HIS A 82 3.10 -4.77 -17.38
N ILE A 83 2.34 -3.94 -16.64
CA ILE A 83 1.03 -4.32 -16.13
C ILE A 83 0.01 -4.23 -17.28
N ARG A 84 -0.48 -5.39 -17.72
CA ARG A 84 -1.63 -5.48 -18.64
C ARG A 84 -2.91 -5.38 -17.83
N GLY A 85 -3.57 -4.21 -17.85
CA GLY A 85 -4.85 -3.99 -17.17
C GLY A 85 -5.00 -2.59 -16.59
N SER A 86 -5.97 -2.45 -15.69
CA SER A 86 -6.25 -1.20 -14.96
C SER A 86 -5.04 -0.75 -14.14
N ALA A 87 -4.74 0.56 -14.16
CA ALA A 87 -3.78 1.19 -13.27
C ALA A 87 -4.28 1.26 -11.80
N TRP A 88 -5.56 0.96 -11.60
CA TRP A 88 -6.26 0.97 -10.32
C TRP A 88 -6.44 -0.43 -9.77
N ILE A 89 -6.26 -0.57 -8.46
CA ILE A 89 -6.46 -1.81 -7.71
C ILE A 89 -7.36 -1.55 -6.50
N ASN A 90 -8.11 -2.58 -6.10
CA ASN A 90 -8.69 -2.63 -4.75
C ASN A 90 -7.65 -3.28 -3.83
N PHE A 91 -7.35 -2.64 -2.69
CA PHE A 91 -6.40 -3.21 -1.74
C PHE A 91 -6.99 -4.49 -1.10
N PRO A 92 -6.42 -5.67 -1.38
CA PRO A 92 -6.96 -6.91 -0.84
C PRO A 92 -6.66 -6.98 0.65
N ARG A 93 -7.71 -7.06 1.47
CA ARG A 93 -7.56 -7.31 2.90
C ARG A 93 -7.49 -8.82 3.15
N VAL A 94 -6.28 -9.31 3.42
CA VAL A 94 -6.03 -10.71 3.80
C VAL A 94 -6.03 -10.84 5.32
N LEU A 95 -6.79 -11.80 5.83
CA LEU A 95 -6.77 -12.22 7.24
C LEU A 95 -6.83 -13.74 7.31
N CYS A 96 -5.71 -14.38 7.62
CA CYS A 96 -5.67 -15.83 7.79
C CYS A 96 -6.12 -16.23 9.20
N GLU A 97 -7.03 -17.22 9.26
CA GLU A 97 -7.46 -17.82 10.53
C GLU A 97 -6.32 -18.59 11.20
N ARG A 98 -5.45 -19.23 10.42
CA ARG A 98 -4.31 -20.01 10.90
C ARG A 98 -3.06 -19.60 10.14
N TRP A 99 -1.95 -19.37 10.84
CA TRP A 99 -0.72 -18.83 10.24
C TRP A 99 0.35 -19.88 9.97
N SER A 100 0.11 -21.15 10.31
CA SER A 100 1.09 -22.21 10.11
C SER A 100 0.49 -23.54 9.70
N TYR A 101 1.26 -24.36 8.98
CA TYR A 101 0.92 -25.74 8.66
C TYR A 101 2.18 -26.59 8.57
N LYS A 102 2.31 -27.60 9.43
CA LYS A 102 3.52 -28.43 9.56
C LYS A 102 4.74 -27.55 9.78
N ASN A 103 5.67 -27.51 8.83
CA ASN A 103 6.89 -26.71 8.88
C ASN A 103 6.79 -25.41 8.05
N LEU A 104 5.58 -24.99 7.67
CA LEU A 104 5.32 -23.75 6.94
C LEU A 104 4.70 -22.72 7.86
N ALA A 105 5.19 -21.48 7.80
CA ALA A 105 4.64 -20.33 8.51
C ALA A 105 4.35 -19.19 7.51
N LEU A 106 3.24 -18.50 7.71
CA LEU A 106 2.85 -17.28 7.01
C LEU A 106 3.37 -16.07 7.79
N MET A 107 3.81 -15.04 7.06
CA MET A 107 4.41 -13.85 7.64
C MET A 107 4.12 -12.61 6.79
N GLY A 108 4.02 -11.45 7.46
CA GLY A 108 3.67 -10.19 6.81
C GLY A 108 2.30 -10.28 6.14
N ASP A 109 2.19 -9.68 4.95
CA ASP A 109 0.94 -9.62 4.18
C ASP A 109 0.37 -11.00 3.81
N ALA A 110 1.19 -12.06 3.80
CA ALA A 110 0.71 -13.42 3.58
C ALA A 110 -0.11 -13.98 4.76
N ALA A 111 0.09 -13.46 5.97
CA ALA A 111 -0.66 -13.82 7.17
C ALA A 111 -1.81 -12.85 7.45
N ALA A 112 -1.50 -11.55 7.41
CA ALA A 112 -2.45 -10.47 7.59
C ALA A 112 -1.93 -9.19 6.94
N SER A 113 -2.71 -8.61 6.02
CA SER A 113 -2.33 -7.37 5.34
C SER A 113 -2.67 -6.15 6.19
N ALA A 114 -1.71 -5.27 6.43
CA ALA A 114 -1.97 -3.93 6.98
C ALA A 114 -2.28 -2.93 5.86
N HIS A 115 -3.27 -2.07 6.06
CA HIS A 115 -3.58 -1.05 5.05
C HIS A 115 -2.41 -0.08 4.88
N PHE A 116 -2.01 0.21 3.64
CA PHE A 116 -0.82 1.01 3.33
C PHE A 116 -0.89 2.43 3.89
N SER A 117 -2.09 2.98 4.12
CA SER A 117 -2.27 4.32 4.71
C SER A 117 -1.68 4.45 6.13
N ILE A 118 -1.42 3.33 6.82
CA ILE A 118 -0.76 3.30 8.14
C ILE A 118 0.77 3.22 8.00
N GLY A 119 1.30 2.93 6.80
CA GLY A 119 2.73 2.90 6.52
C GLY A 119 3.53 1.86 7.31
N SER A 120 2.87 0.87 7.91
CA SER A 120 3.48 -0.04 8.90
C SER A 120 3.69 -1.47 8.40
N GLY A 121 3.26 -1.82 7.17
CA GLY A 121 3.31 -3.20 6.66
C GLY A 121 4.72 -3.82 6.72
N THR A 122 5.72 -3.13 6.19
CA THR A 122 7.12 -3.60 6.22
C THR A 122 7.66 -3.73 7.64
N LYS A 123 7.36 -2.75 8.50
CA LYS A 123 7.76 -2.80 9.91
C LYS A 123 7.17 -4.03 10.60
N LEU A 124 5.86 -4.23 10.47
CA LEU A 124 5.15 -5.37 11.07
C LEU A 124 5.68 -6.71 10.52
N ALA A 125 5.98 -6.79 9.22
CA ALA A 125 6.57 -7.98 8.63
C ALA A 125 7.95 -8.30 9.22
N LEU A 126 8.80 -7.28 9.43
CA LEU A 126 10.11 -7.45 10.05
C LEU A 126 10.02 -7.82 11.54
N GLU A 127 9.13 -7.18 12.30
CA GLU A 127 8.86 -7.54 13.70
C GLU A 127 8.38 -9.00 13.81
N SER A 128 7.51 -9.42 12.90
CA SER A 128 7.07 -10.82 12.80
C SER A 128 8.22 -11.77 12.48
N ALA A 129 9.15 -11.40 11.60
CA ALA A 129 10.30 -12.22 11.26
C ALA A 129 11.26 -12.40 12.44
N VAL A 130 11.53 -11.32 13.17
CA VAL A 130 12.38 -11.35 14.37
C VAL A 130 11.74 -12.23 15.44
N ALA A 131 10.45 -12.04 15.73
CA ALA A 131 9.74 -12.84 16.73
C ALA A 131 9.70 -14.33 16.36
N LEU A 132 9.41 -14.64 15.09
CA LEU A 132 9.38 -16.03 14.62
C LEU A 132 10.76 -16.69 14.73
N ALA A 133 11.83 -15.99 14.37
CA ALA A 133 13.21 -16.50 14.50
C ALA A 133 13.54 -16.81 15.97
N GLU A 134 13.23 -15.89 16.89
CA GLU A 134 13.45 -16.09 18.32
C GLU A 134 12.67 -17.30 18.87
N TYR A 135 11.40 -17.45 18.49
CA TYR A 135 10.57 -18.54 19.00
C TYR A 135 10.97 -19.91 18.45
N VAL A 136 11.46 -19.98 17.21
CA VAL A 136 12.00 -21.22 16.66
C VAL A 136 13.25 -21.69 17.41
N GLU A 137 14.05 -20.77 17.96
CA GLU A 137 15.24 -21.11 18.76
C GLU A 137 14.93 -21.43 20.23
N THR A 138 13.90 -20.82 20.80
CA THR A 138 13.63 -20.86 22.24
C THR A 138 12.53 -21.83 22.66
N GLU A 139 11.57 -22.13 21.79
CA GLU A 139 10.49 -23.08 22.06
C GLU A 139 10.93 -24.53 21.85
N PRO A 140 10.30 -25.51 22.52
CA PRO A 140 10.72 -26.91 22.47
C PRO A 140 10.53 -27.58 21.11
N ASP A 141 9.59 -27.09 20.29
CA ASP A 141 9.31 -27.58 18.94
C ASP A 141 8.67 -26.48 18.06
N LEU A 142 8.57 -26.75 16.75
CA LEU A 142 7.99 -25.80 15.78
C LEU A 142 6.51 -25.52 16.04
N ASP A 143 5.75 -26.50 16.54
CA ASP A 143 4.33 -26.30 16.82
C ASP A 143 4.11 -25.34 18.00
N ALA A 144 4.99 -25.37 19.01
CA ALA A 144 5.01 -24.40 20.10
C ALA A 144 5.47 -23.01 19.61
N ALA A 145 6.54 -22.94 18.82
CA ALA A 145 7.03 -21.71 18.21
C ALA A 145 5.97 -20.99 17.38
N PHE A 146 5.28 -21.72 16.50
CA PHE A 146 4.27 -21.16 15.62
C PHE A 146 3.01 -20.71 16.35
N ARG A 147 2.57 -21.43 17.38
CA ARG A 147 1.46 -20.99 18.24
C ARG A 147 1.80 -19.70 18.97
N ARG A 148 2.98 -19.62 19.59
CA ARG A 148 3.42 -18.41 20.28
C ARG A 148 3.56 -17.21 19.34
N TYR A 149 4.13 -17.43 18.15
CA TYR A 149 4.21 -16.42 17.09
C TYR A 149 2.83 -15.90 16.71
N GLU A 150 1.89 -16.79 16.41
CA GLU A 150 0.54 -16.44 16.01
C GLU A 150 -0.20 -15.67 17.12
N ASP A 151 -0.12 -16.14 18.37
CA ASP A 151 -0.78 -15.50 19.52
C ASP A 151 -0.25 -14.08 19.76
N ALA A 152 1.07 -13.89 19.73
CA ALA A 152 1.70 -12.60 19.98
C ALA A 152 1.41 -11.59 18.85
N ARG A 153 1.54 -12.02 17.60
CA ARG A 153 1.51 -11.12 16.43
C ARG A 153 0.10 -10.90 15.87
N ARG A 154 -0.89 -11.71 16.23
CA ARG A 154 -2.30 -11.48 15.84
C ARG A 154 -2.96 -10.34 16.61
N THR A 155 -2.50 -10.05 17.82
CA THR A 155 -3.07 -9.00 18.68
C THR A 155 -2.46 -7.61 18.47
N GLU A 156 -1.33 -7.54 17.74
CA GLU A 156 -0.59 -6.31 17.41
C GLU A 156 -0.99 -5.77 16.03
#